data_AF-A0A2E6ZT05-F1
#
_entry.id   AF-A0A2E6ZT05-F1
#
_cell.length_a   1.000
_cell.length_b   1.000
_cell.length_c   1.000
_cell.angle_alpha   90.00
_cell.angle_beta   90.00
_cell.angle_gamma   90.00
#
_symmetry.space_group_name_H-M   'P 1'
#
loop_
_entity.id
_entity.type
_entity.pdbx_description
1 polymer ?
#
loop_
_entity_poly.entity_id
_entity_poly.type
_entity_poly.pdbx_seq_one_letter_code
_entity_poly.pdbx_strand_id
1 'polypeptide(L)'
;MHAFGWRPDDWPRLGAGTVVGHLVECAGQITGGYYADPGVKDVPGLGRLGFPIAEVDERGSAVITKVSGSGGIVTEHTCAEQLLYEVHQPDRYLTPDSSADFSRVTLAEVGPDRVAVAGGTGGPRPQALKVSVGYRDGYVGEGQISYAGPGAVGRARLAADIVRERLELIGVQPRELRCDLLGVNALHGTASALAHADPNEVRLRVVARTNARDEATRLGGEVETLLTNGPAGGGGSTRSVRETVGIESASIDRQLVRPAVELAKV
;
A
#
# COMPACT_ATOMS: atom_id res chain seq x y z
N MET A 1 -8.22 -21.52 16.38
CA MET A 1 -7.65 -21.77 17.73
C MET A 1 -8.72 -21.84 18.82
N HIS A 2 -9.32 -20.72 19.24
CA HIS A 2 -10.23 -20.72 20.41
C HIS A 2 -11.51 -21.54 20.22
N ALA A 3 -12.21 -21.38 19.09
CA ALA A 3 -13.47 -22.08 18.83
C ALA A 3 -13.31 -23.61 18.69
N PHE A 4 -12.19 -24.07 18.12
CA PHE A 4 -11.92 -25.48 17.83
C PHE A 4 -10.86 -26.12 18.73
N GLY A 5 -10.35 -25.39 19.72
CA GLY A 5 -9.33 -25.89 20.65
C GLY A 5 -7.98 -26.26 20.03
N TRP A 6 -7.60 -25.69 18.88
CA TRP A 6 -6.29 -25.98 18.26
C TRP A 6 -5.15 -25.60 19.19
N ARG A 7 -4.21 -26.52 19.37
CA ARG A 7 -3.06 -26.32 20.27
C ARG A 7 -2.10 -25.28 19.69
N PRO A 8 -1.39 -24.50 20.53
CA PRO A 8 -0.41 -23.51 20.06
C PRO A 8 0.80 -24.07 19.30
N ASP A 9 0.95 -25.39 19.26
CA ASP A 9 1.98 -26.13 18.54
C ASP A 9 1.40 -27.10 17.49
N ASP A 10 0.10 -26.99 17.18
CA ASP A 10 -0.52 -27.71 16.06
C ASP A 10 -0.27 -26.95 14.74
N TRP A 11 0.99 -26.98 14.30
CA TRP A 11 1.48 -26.19 13.16
C TRP A 11 0.66 -26.36 11.87
N PRO A 12 0.20 -27.57 11.49
CA PRO A 12 -0.68 -27.72 10.33
C PRO A 12 -1.95 -26.87 10.43
N ARG A 13 -2.64 -26.88 11.59
CA ARG A 13 -3.87 -26.10 11.80
C ARG A 13 -3.58 -24.61 11.89
N LEU A 14 -2.47 -24.23 12.53
CA LEU A 14 -2.06 -22.83 12.62
C LEU A 14 -1.73 -22.24 11.26
N GLY A 15 -1.01 -22.97 10.42
CA GLY A 15 -0.71 -22.54 9.05
C GLY A 15 -1.96 -22.49 8.17
N ALA A 16 -2.86 -23.47 8.26
CA ALA A 16 -4.17 -23.41 7.59
C ALA A 16 -4.98 -22.18 8.03
N GLY A 17 -5.01 -21.90 9.33
CA GLY A 17 -5.62 -20.69 9.88
C GLY A 17 -4.98 -19.40 9.37
N THR A 18 -3.65 -19.37 9.22
CA THR A 18 -2.94 -18.24 8.60
C THR A 18 -3.33 -18.05 7.15
N VAL A 19 -3.44 -19.12 6.35
CA VAL A 19 -3.91 -19.03 4.95
C VAL A 19 -5.29 -18.40 4.88
N VAL A 20 -6.24 -18.88 5.69
CA VAL A 20 -7.60 -18.32 5.71
C VAL A 20 -7.59 -16.87 6.21
N GLY A 21 -6.80 -16.57 7.24
CA GLY A 21 -6.62 -15.21 7.75
C GLY A 21 -6.10 -14.25 6.67
N HIS A 22 -5.06 -14.67 5.94
CA HIS A 22 -4.48 -13.91 4.85
C HIS A 22 -5.49 -13.62 3.72
N LEU A 23 -6.38 -14.56 3.44
CA LEU A 23 -7.44 -14.37 2.45
C LEU A 23 -8.48 -13.31 2.86
N VAL A 24 -8.67 -13.06 4.17
CA VAL A 24 -9.70 -12.14 4.67
C VAL A 24 -9.16 -10.84 5.29
N GLU A 25 -7.85 -10.70 5.46
CA GLU A 25 -7.25 -9.55 6.17
C GLU A 25 -7.30 -8.24 5.38
N CYS A 26 -7.20 -8.29 4.05
CA CYS A 26 -7.15 -7.11 3.17
C CYS A 26 -8.55 -6.54 2.81
N ALA A 27 -9.51 -6.65 3.74
CA ALA A 27 -10.89 -6.19 3.58
C ALA A 27 -11.51 -6.69 2.26
N GLY A 28 -12.02 -5.79 1.41
CA GLY A 28 -12.73 -6.14 0.18
C GLY A 28 -11.87 -6.65 -0.99
N GLN A 29 -10.55 -6.82 -0.83
CA GLN A 29 -9.69 -7.21 -1.96
C GLN A 29 -10.12 -8.53 -2.61
N ILE A 30 -10.28 -9.58 -1.79
CA ILE A 30 -10.74 -10.90 -2.23
C ILE A 30 -12.18 -10.90 -2.80
N THR A 31 -12.94 -9.83 -2.59
CA THR A 31 -14.30 -9.66 -3.12
C THR A 31 -14.35 -8.75 -4.36
N GLY A 32 -13.20 -8.47 -4.97
CA GLY A 32 -13.07 -7.69 -6.21
C GLY A 32 -12.47 -6.29 -6.05
N GLY A 33 -12.17 -5.84 -4.83
CA GLY A 33 -11.35 -4.65 -4.60
C GLY A 33 -9.89 -4.90 -5.03
N TYR A 34 -9.19 -3.92 -5.59
CA TYR A 34 -7.82 -4.08 -6.13
C TYR A 34 -7.67 -5.12 -7.29
N TYR A 35 -8.72 -5.89 -7.58
CA TYR A 35 -8.85 -6.82 -8.71
C TYR A 35 -9.49 -6.13 -9.93
N ALA A 36 -10.45 -5.22 -9.70
CA ALA A 36 -11.22 -4.60 -10.76
C ALA A 36 -10.36 -3.80 -11.74
N ASP A 37 -10.51 -4.10 -13.03
CA ASP A 37 -9.85 -3.42 -14.15
C ASP A 37 -10.87 -3.23 -15.27
N PRO A 38 -11.41 -2.01 -15.48
CA PRO A 38 -12.53 -1.78 -16.41
C PRO A 38 -12.26 -2.31 -17.82
N GLY A 39 -13.14 -3.20 -18.29
CA GLY A 39 -13.04 -3.84 -19.62
C GLY A 39 -12.14 -5.07 -19.69
N VAL A 40 -11.48 -5.46 -18.59
CA VAL A 40 -10.66 -6.68 -18.48
C VAL A 40 -11.15 -7.57 -17.34
N LYS A 41 -11.37 -6.99 -16.16
CA LYS A 41 -11.84 -7.64 -14.93
C LYS A 41 -12.96 -6.82 -14.32
N ASP A 42 -14.14 -6.91 -14.92
CA ASP A 42 -15.29 -6.12 -14.48
C ASP A 42 -15.85 -6.65 -13.16
N VAL A 43 -16.00 -5.75 -12.18
CA VAL A 43 -16.58 -6.06 -10.86
C VAL A 43 -17.83 -5.21 -10.63
N PRO A 44 -19.02 -5.82 -10.49
CA PRO A 44 -20.26 -5.09 -10.26
C PRO A 44 -20.32 -4.47 -8.86
N GLY A 45 -20.94 -3.30 -8.76
CA GLY A 45 -21.35 -2.73 -7.48
C GLY A 45 -20.22 -2.37 -6.52
N LEU A 46 -19.01 -2.08 -7.00
CA LEU A 46 -17.83 -1.73 -6.18
C LEU A 46 -18.09 -0.62 -5.15
N GLY A 47 -19.00 0.33 -5.41
CA GLY A 47 -19.39 1.36 -4.44
C GLY A 47 -20.07 0.83 -3.17
N ARG A 48 -20.55 -0.43 -3.18
CA ARG A 48 -21.12 -1.16 -2.04
C ARG A 48 -20.39 -2.49 -1.82
N LEU A 49 -19.08 -2.52 -2.07
CA LEU A 49 -18.23 -3.72 -1.95
C LEU A 49 -18.45 -4.43 -0.61
N GLY A 50 -18.86 -5.70 -0.66
CA GLY A 50 -19.03 -6.50 0.55
C GLY A 50 -17.69 -6.99 1.07
N PHE A 51 -17.48 -7.01 2.38
CA PHE A 51 -16.28 -7.62 2.95
C PHE A 51 -16.43 -9.14 3.04
N PRO A 52 -15.30 -9.88 2.98
CA PRO A 52 -15.33 -11.33 2.94
C PRO A 52 -15.79 -11.93 4.27
N ILE A 53 -16.37 -13.11 4.16
CA ILE A 53 -16.69 -14.01 5.23
C ILE A 53 -15.92 -15.30 4.95
N ALA A 54 -15.20 -15.81 5.95
CA ALA A 54 -14.64 -17.15 5.91
C ALA A 54 -15.48 -18.07 6.81
N GLU A 55 -16.12 -19.06 6.22
CA GLU A 55 -16.79 -20.13 6.95
C GLU A 55 -15.78 -21.26 7.18
N VAL A 56 -15.15 -21.23 8.36
CA VAL A 56 -14.00 -22.11 8.70
C VAL A 56 -14.45 -23.37 9.43
N ASP A 57 -13.91 -24.52 9.05
CA ASP A 57 -14.15 -25.80 9.73
C ASP A 57 -13.07 -26.17 10.75
N GLU A 58 -13.31 -27.25 11.50
CA GLU A 58 -12.39 -27.74 12.54
C GLU A 58 -11.02 -28.19 12.00
N ARG A 59 -10.93 -28.48 10.69
CA ARG A 59 -9.72 -28.95 10.01
C ARG A 59 -8.89 -27.78 9.46
N GLY A 60 -9.45 -26.57 9.44
CA GLY A 60 -8.80 -25.37 8.91
C GLY A 60 -9.06 -25.13 7.42
N SER A 61 -9.96 -25.90 6.80
CA SER A 61 -10.49 -25.54 5.48
C SER A 61 -11.56 -24.46 5.64
N ALA A 62 -11.83 -23.71 4.58
CA ALA A 62 -12.85 -22.66 4.62
C ALA A 62 -13.61 -22.52 3.30
N VAL A 63 -14.81 -21.98 3.37
CA VAL A 63 -15.47 -21.37 2.20
C VAL A 63 -15.38 -19.85 2.36
N ILE A 64 -14.77 -19.20 1.38
CA ILE A 64 -14.76 -17.74 1.26
C ILE A 64 -16.04 -17.32 0.54
N THR A 65 -16.73 -16.35 1.11
CA THR A 65 -17.93 -15.74 0.54
C THR A 65 -18.03 -14.28 0.95
N LYS A 66 -19.14 -13.61 0.63
CA LYS A 66 -19.42 -12.22 1.00
C LYS A 66 -20.85 -12.05 1.48
N VAL A 67 -21.12 -10.92 2.13
CA VAL A 67 -22.47 -10.58 2.60
C VAL A 67 -23.46 -10.54 1.42
N SER A 68 -24.59 -11.25 1.53
CA SER A 68 -25.63 -11.25 0.50
C SER A 68 -26.19 -9.84 0.25
N GLY A 69 -26.43 -9.48 -1.02
CA GLY A 69 -26.93 -8.17 -1.43
C GLY A 69 -25.90 -7.02 -1.43
N SER A 70 -24.65 -7.31 -1.06
CA SER A 70 -23.49 -6.41 -1.28
C SER A 70 -22.99 -6.46 -2.72
N GLY A 71 -22.17 -5.49 -3.13
CA GLY A 71 -21.44 -5.52 -4.39
C GLY A 71 -20.20 -6.41 -4.33
N GLY A 72 -19.37 -6.37 -5.37
CA GLY A 72 -18.22 -7.27 -5.51
C GLY A 72 -18.59 -8.65 -6.03
N ILE A 73 -17.57 -9.48 -6.22
CA ILE A 73 -17.64 -10.88 -6.64
C ILE A 73 -16.63 -11.72 -5.87
N VAL A 74 -16.94 -12.98 -5.60
CA VAL A 74 -15.97 -13.95 -5.08
C VAL A 74 -15.84 -15.10 -6.07
N THR A 75 -14.68 -15.18 -6.70
CA THR A 75 -14.32 -16.19 -7.71
C THR A 75 -12.96 -16.80 -7.38
N GLU A 76 -12.62 -17.91 -8.04
CA GLU A 76 -11.28 -18.49 -7.95
C GLU A 76 -10.19 -17.46 -8.26
N HIS A 77 -10.40 -16.59 -9.25
CA HIS A 77 -9.43 -15.55 -9.64
C HIS A 77 -9.21 -14.52 -8.54
N THR A 78 -10.28 -13.99 -7.94
CA THR A 78 -10.16 -13.04 -6.83
C THR A 78 -9.46 -13.65 -5.62
N CYS A 79 -9.73 -14.94 -5.34
CA CYS A 79 -9.08 -15.68 -4.26
C CYS A 79 -7.61 -15.96 -4.59
N ALA A 80 -7.28 -16.29 -5.83
CA ALA A 80 -5.90 -16.56 -6.25
C ALA A 80 -5.03 -15.31 -6.20
N GLU A 81 -5.54 -14.16 -6.65
CA GLU A 81 -4.81 -12.89 -6.58
C GLU A 81 -4.58 -12.46 -5.13
N GLN A 82 -5.57 -12.62 -4.25
CA GLN A 82 -5.39 -12.39 -2.82
C GLN A 82 -4.38 -13.37 -2.22
N LEU A 83 -4.44 -14.66 -2.54
CA LEU A 83 -3.56 -15.69 -1.99
C LEU A 83 -2.07 -15.43 -2.28
N LEU A 84 -1.78 -14.77 -3.40
CA LEU A 84 -0.41 -14.45 -3.84
C LEU A 84 0.04 -13.04 -3.42
N TYR A 85 -0.88 -12.20 -2.92
CA TYR A 85 -0.60 -10.83 -2.55
C TYR A 85 0.36 -10.77 -1.37
N GLU A 86 1.46 -10.02 -1.49
CA GLU A 86 2.49 -9.89 -0.44
C GLU A 86 3.16 -11.22 -0.02
N VAL A 87 2.99 -12.29 -0.81
CA VAL A 87 3.63 -13.59 -0.57
C VAL A 87 4.87 -13.74 -1.43
N HIS A 88 6.04 -13.65 -0.79
CA HIS A 88 7.33 -13.87 -1.46
C HIS A 88 7.75 -15.34 -1.53
N GLN A 89 7.63 -16.07 -0.42
CA GLN A 89 8.00 -17.49 -0.30
C GLN A 89 6.77 -18.29 0.15
N PRO A 90 5.99 -18.88 -0.78
CA PRO A 90 4.71 -19.48 -0.45
C PRO A 90 4.82 -20.73 0.42
N ASP A 91 5.91 -21.48 0.34
CA ASP A 91 6.17 -22.66 1.19
C ASP A 91 6.69 -22.30 2.59
N ARG A 92 6.99 -21.02 2.83
CA ARG A 92 7.60 -20.55 4.09
C ARG A 92 7.24 -19.09 4.41
N TYR A 93 5.94 -18.83 4.52
CA TYR A 93 5.43 -17.53 4.95
C TYR A 93 5.55 -17.39 6.48
N LEU A 94 6.50 -16.57 6.93
CA LEU A 94 6.83 -16.45 8.34
C LEU A 94 5.84 -15.53 9.06
N THR A 95 5.14 -16.07 10.05
CA THR A 95 4.35 -15.31 11.03
C THR A 95 4.94 -15.44 12.43
N PRO A 96 4.51 -14.61 13.39
CA PRO A 96 4.92 -14.78 14.78
C PRO A 96 4.54 -16.13 15.39
N ASP A 97 3.50 -16.81 14.92
CA ASP A 97 3.00 -18.02 15.59
C ASP A 97 3.22 -19.31 14.80
N SER A 98 3.52 -19.24 13.50
CA SER A 98 3.82 -20.40 12.67
C SER A 98 4.59 -19.97 11.40
N SER A 99 5.15 -20.94 10.68
CA SER A 99 5.56 -20.74 9.28
C SER A 99 4.51 -21.35 8.38
N ALA A 100 3.65 -20.54 7.77
CA ALA A 100 2.57 -21.05 6.91
C ALA A 100 3.09 -21.48 5.53
N ASP A 101 2.44 -22.49 4.98
CA ASP A 101 2.72 -23.06 3.65
C ASP A 101 1.44 -22.99 2.81
N PHE A 102 1.53 -22.17 1.78
CA PHE A 102 0.51 -21.86 0.78
C PHE A 102 0.68 -22.70 -0.49
N SER A 103 1.81 -23.42 -0.65
CA SER A 103 2.23 -24.05 -1.91
C SER A 103 1.31 -25.16 -2.40
N ARG A 104 0.47 -25.70 -1.51
CA ARG A 104 -0.51 -26.77 -1.78
C ARG A 104 -1.95 -26.31 -1.63
N VAL A 105 -2.18 -25.00 -1.49
CA VAL A 105 -3.54 -24.47 -1.38
C VAL A 105 -4.29 -24.69 -2.69
N THR A 106 -5.51 -25.20 -2.56
CA THR A 106 -6.44 -25.39 -3.66
C THR A 106 -7.62 -24.46 -3.49
N LEU A 107 -8.06 -23.86 -4.58
CA LEU A 107 -9.25 -23.02 -4.68
C LEU A 107 -10.25 -23.72 -5.61
N ALA A 108 -11.53 -23.75 -5.22
CA ALA A 108 -12.58 -24.35 -6.04
C ALA A 108 -13.90 -23.58 -5.88
N GLU A 109 -14.50 -23.12 -6.98
CA GLU A 109 -15.85 -22.53 -6.93
C GLU A 109 -16.89 -23.59 -6.55
N VAL A 110 -17.60 -23.36 -5.45
CA VAL A 110 -18.64 -24.27 -4.93
C VAL A 110 -20.04 -23.66 -4.99
N GLY A 111 -20.15 -22.47 -5.58
CA GLY A 111 -21.40 -21.77 -5.83
C GLY A 111 -21.18 -20.29 -6.15
N PRO A 112 -22.25 -19.55 -6.45
CA PRO A 112 -22.15 -18.11 -6.69
C PRO A 112 -21.55 -17.40 -5.48
N ASP A 113 -20.49 -16.62 -5.70
CA ASP A 113 -19.73 -15.92 -4.65
C ASP A 113 -19.23 -16.84 -3.52
N ARG A 114 -18.89 -18.09 -3.84
CA ARG A 114 -18.44 -19.08 -2.85
C ARG A 114 -17.28 -19.90 -3.39
N VAL A 115 -16.11 -19.76 -2.77
CA VAL A 115 -14.89 -20.48 -3.12
C VAL A 115 -14.42 -21.30 -1.93
N ALA A 116 -14.35 -22.62 -2.10
CA ALA A 116 -13.73 -23.51 -1.14
C ALA A 116 -12.21 -23.39 -1.20
N VAL A 117 -11.59 -23.36 -0.03
CA VAL A 117 -10.15 -23.22 0.18
C VAL A 117 -9.69 -24.35 1.10
N ALA A 118 -8.68 -25.09 0.66
CA ALA A 118 -8.11 -26.19 1.41
C ALA A 118 -6.61 -26.33 1.10
N GLY A 119 -5.91 -27.22 1.80
CA GLY A 119 -4.51 -27.57 1.52
C GLY A 119 -3.46 -26.65 2.15
N GLY A 120 -3.88 -25.58 2.83
CA GLY A 120 -2.98 -24.78 3.68
C GLY A 120 -2.44 -25.61 4.85
N THR A 121 -1.17 -25.42 5.17
CA THR A 121 -0.52 -26.09 6.30
C THR A 121 0.56 -25.18 6.90
N GLY A 122 1.33 -25.65 7.88
CA GLY A 122 2.40 -24.88 8.44
C GLY A 122 3.42 -25.69 9.22
N GLY A 123 4.55 -25.05 9.48
CA GLY A 123 5.65 -25.54 10.28
C GLY A 123 5.87 -24.73 11.56
N PRO A 124 6.91 -25.09 12.33
CA PRO A 124 7.24 -24.43 13.59
C PRO A 124 7.40 -22.91 13.43
N ARG A 125 7.00 -22.17 14.46
CA ARG A 125 7.23 -20.73 14.56
C ARG A 125 8.72 -20.35 14.45
N PRO A 126 9.06 -19.19 13.88
CA PRO A 126 10.45 -18.75 13.74
C PRO A 126 11.10 -18.43 15.10
N GLN A 127 12.41 -18.63 15.19
CA GLN A 127 13.22 -18.29 16.38
C GLN A 127 13.37 -16.77 16.55
N ALA A 128 13.39 -16.02 15.45
CA ALA A 128 13.43 -14.56 15.44
C ALA A 128 12.05 -13.96 15.14
N LEU A 129 11.79 -12.78 15.70
CA LEU A 129 10.61 -11.97 15.44
C LEU A 129 11.01 -10.72 14.66
N LYS A 130 10.25 -10.37 13.62
CA LYS A 130 10.37 -9.08 12.94
C LYS A 130 9.78 -7.99 13.83
N VAL A 131 10.54 -6.93 14.04
CA VAL A 131 10.09 -5.72 14.75
C VAL A 131 10.27 -4.51 13.85
N SER A 132 9.35 -3.56 13.98
CA SER A 132 9.41 -2.26 13.30
C SER A 132 9.82 -1.20 14.30
N VAL A 133 10.94 -0.52 14.05
CA VAL A 133 11.48 0.55 14.89
C VAL A 133 11.16 1.89 14.24
N GLY A 134 10.25 2.63 14.88
CA GLY A 134 9.94 4.01 14.49
C GLY A 134 10.96 5.00 15.03
N TYR A 135 11.45 5.90 14.19
CA TYR A 135 12.36 6.98 14.59
C TYR A 135 11.98 8.29 13.90
N ARG A 136 12.38 9.43 14.48
CA ARG A 136 12.16 10.73 13.83
C ARG A 136 13.09 10.86 12.62
N ASP A 137 12.51 11.01 11.43
CA ASP A 137 13.23 11.18 10.16
C ASP A 137 13.01 12.58 9.58
N GLY A 138 13.01 13.61 10.42
CA GLY A 138 12.93 15.01 10.01
C GLY A 138 11.56 15.41 9.43
N TYR A 139 11.58 16.23 8.38
CA TYR A 139 10.38 16.84 7.80
C TYR A 139 10.32 16.68 6.29
N VAL A 140 9.11 16.50 5.76
CA VAL A 140 8.84 16.56 4.33
C VAL A 140 8.08 17.86 4.04
N GLY A 141 8.68 18.69 3.19
CA GLY A 141 8.03 19.85 2.59
C GLY A 141 7.56 19.50 1.18
N GLU A 142 6.34 19.87 0.86
CA GLU A 142 5.75 19.64 -0.46
C GLU A 142 5.09 20.91 -0.96
N GLY A 143 5.42 21.29 -2.20
CA GLY A 143 4.73 22.33 -2.94
C GLY A 143 4.25 21.79 -4.28
N GLN A 144 3.06 22.20 -4.71
CA GLN A 144 2.53 21.85 -6.02
C GLN A 144 1.96 23.06 -6.76
N ILE A 145 1.97 23.02 -8.09
CA ILE A 145 1.33 24.01 -8.97
C ILE A 145 0.93 23.35 -10.30
N SER A 146 -0.22 23.74 -10.85
CA SER A 146 -0.75 23.21 -12.11
C SER A 146 -0.54 24.17 -13.29
N TYR A 147 -0.35 23.62 -14.49
CA TYR A 147 -0.32 24.33 -15.76
C TYR A 147 -1.27 23.63 -16.75
N ALA A 148 -1.98 24.42 -17.55
CA ALA A 148 -2.92 23.92 -18.57
C ALA A 148 -2.71 24.62 -19.92
N GLY A 149 -3.16 23.98 -21.00
CA GLY A 149 -3.09 24.48 -22.36
C GLY A 149 -1.76 24.20 -23.08
N PRO A 150 -1.59 24.72 -24.31
CA PRO A 150 -0.39 24.51 -25.11
C PRO A 150 0.88 24.84 -24.34
N GLY A 151 1.85 23.92 -24.33
CA GLY A 151 3.13 24.10 -23.63
C GLY A 151 3.08 23.91 -22.11
N ALA A 152 2.00 23.33 -21.55
CA ALA A 152 1.87 23.09 -20.10
C ALA A 152 3.06 22.32 -19.51
N VAL A 153 3.50 21.24 -20.16
CA VAL A 153 4.67 20.44 -19.73
C VAL A 153 5.95 21.28 -19.75
N GLY A 154 6.19 22.06 -20.80
CA GLY A 154 7.35 22.93 -20.89
C GLY A 154 7.39 23.97 -19.77
N ARG A 155 6.25 24.58 -19.46
CA ARG A 155 6.13 25.52 -18.32
C ARG A 155 6.33 24.83 -16.98
N ALA A 156 5.82 23.63 -16.79
CA ALA A 156 6.03 22.88 -15.55
C ALA A 156 7.49 22.47 -15.34
N ARG A 157 8.22 22.13 -16.41
CA ARG A 157 9.67 21.87 -16.34
C ARG A 157 10.44 23.14 -15.98
N LEU A 158 10.16 24.26 -16.65
CA LEU A 158 10.76 25.55 -16.32
C LEU A 158 10.47 25.96 -14.87
N ALA A 159 9.25 25.73 -14.38
CA ALA A 159 8.89 25.97 -12.99
C ALA A 159 9.71 25.11 -12.01
N ALA A 160 9.94 23.84 -12.34
CA ALA A 160 10.79 22.97 -11.53
C ALA A 160 12.24 23.49 -11.48
N ASP A 161 12.76 23.97 -12.61
CA ASP A 161 14.12 24.52 -12.71
C ASP A 161 14.26 25.80 -11.87
N ILE A 162 13.28 26.72 -11.95
CA ILE A 162 13.21 27.92 -11.12
C ILE A 162 13.21 27.59 -9.63
N VAL A 163 12.43 26.59 -9.20
CA VAL A 163 12.39 26.19 -7.79
C VAL A 163 13.72 25.64 -7.33
N ARG A 164 14.41 24.81 -8.13
CA ARG A 164 15.76 24.31 -7.80
C ARG A 164 16.75 25.46 -7.62
N GLU A 165 16.78 26.38 -8.58
CA GLU A 165 17.64 27.57 -8.52
C GLU A 165 17.37 28.41 -7.27
N ARG A 166 16.09 28.67 -6.95
CA ARG A 166 15.74 29.45 -5.77
C ARG A 166 16.10 28.77 -4.46
N LEU A 167 15.91 27.45 -4.36
CA LEU A 167 16.32 26.69 -3.18
C LEU A 167 17.84 26.82 -2.93
N GLU A 168 18.65 26.78 -3.98
CA GLU A 168 20.10 27.02 -3.90
C GLU A 168 20.41 28.45 -3.44
N LEU A 169 19.78 29.47 -4.05
CA LEU A 169 19.98 30.89 -3.70
C LEU A 169 19.66 31.20 -2.25
N ILE A 170 18.61 30.59 -1.70
CA ILE A 170 18.19 30.80 -0.32
C ILE A 170 18.94 29.85 0.65
N GLY A 171 19.81 28.98 0.17
CA GLY A 171 20.60 28.07 1.00
C GLY A 171 19.80 26.93 1.64
N VAL A 172 18.67 26.51 1.04
CA VAL A 172 17.96 25.31 1.47
C VAL A 172 18.59 24.09 0.81
N GLN A 173 19.24 23.24 1.62
CA GLN A 173 19.95 22.05 1.17
C GLN A 173 19.23 20.79 1.68
N PRO A 174 18.20 20.32 0.96
CA PRO A 174 17.46 19.14 1.39
C PRO A 174 18.31 17.86 1.28
N ARG A 175 18.01 16.87 2.13
CA ARG A 175 18.61 15.53 2.04
C ARG A 175 18.22 14.82 0.74
N GLU A 176 17.03 15.09 0.25
CA GLU A 176 16.50 14.56 -0.99
C GLU A 176 15.51 15.57 -1.58
N LEU A 177 15.56 15.78 -2.89
CA LEU A 177 14.66 16.65 -3.63
C LEU A 177 14.11 15.89 -4.84
N ARG A 178 12.78 15.90 -4.99
CA ARG A 178 12.09 15.35 -6.16
C ARG A 178 11.21 16.42 -6.78
N CYS A 179 11.30 16.56 -8.10
CA CYS A 179 10.40 17.36 -8.90
C CYS A 179 9.72 16.43 -9.91
N ASP A 180 8.49 16.03 -9.62
CA ASP A 180 7.71 15.15 -10.46
C ASP A 180 6.61 15.95 -11.20
N LEU A 181 6.28 15.53 -12.41
CA LEU A 181 5.13 15.98 -13.17
C LEU A 181 4.04 14.92 -13.10
N LEU A 182 2.96 15.20 -12.36
CA LEU A 182 1.81 14.31 -12.25
C LEU A 182 1.13 14.20 -13.61
N GLY A 183 0.89 12.96 -14.05
CA GLY A 183 0.41 12.64 -15.40
C GLY A 183 1.52 12.43 -16.45
N VAL A 184 2.80 12.63 -16.08
CA VAL A 184 3.95 12.45 -16.99
C VAL A 184 4.96 11.44 -16.43
N ASN A 185 5.57 11.74 -15.27
CA ASN A 185 6.68 10.94 -14.74
C ASN A 185 6.61 10.65 -13.23
N ALA A 186 5.47 10.91 -12.58
CA ALA A 186 5.36 10.81 -11.12
C ALA A 186 5.43 9.38 -10.54
N LEU A 187 5.15 8.34 -11.33
CA LEU A 187 5.18 6.93 -10.89
C LEU A 187 6.44 6.22 -11.40
N HIS A 188 6.62 6.17 -12.72
CA HIS A 188 7.73 5.43 -13.34
C HIS A 188 9.01 6.26 -13.52
N GLY A 189 9.01 7.55 -13.16
CA GLY A 189 10.18 8.42 -13.31
C GLY A 189 10.67 8.44 -14.75
N THR A 190 11.96 8.14 -14.95
CA THR A 190 12.59 8.05 -16.28
C THR A 190 12.16 6.82 -17.08
N ALA A 191 11.54 5.82 -16.44
CA ALA A 191 11.00 4.65 -17.12
C ALA A 191 9.60 4.89 -17.71
N SER A 192 8.97 6.04 -17.45
CA SER A 192 7.79 6.46 -18.21
C SER A 192 8.18 6.57 -19.69
N ALA A 193 7.69 5.64 -20.52
CA ALA A 193 7.78 5.79 -21.96
C ALA A 193 7.21 7.16 -22.33
N LEU A 194 7.96 7.96 -23.08
CA LEU A 194 7.51 9.27 -23.54
C LEU A 194 6.13 9.09 -24.18
N ALA A 195 5.12 9.73 -23.60
CA ALA A 195 3.76 9.71 -24.14
C ALA A 195 3.81 10.12 -25.62
N HIS A 196 2.93 9.53 -26.44
CA HIS A 196 2.83 9.88 -27.86
C HIS A 196 2.55 11.39 -28.09
N ALA A 197 2.03 12.09 -27.09
CA ALA A 197 1.92 13.55 -27.02
C ALA A 197 1.94 14.05 -25.56
N ASP A 198 2.38 15.29 -25.34
CA ASP A 198 2.31 15.95 -24.02
C ASP A 198 0.84 16.13 -23.58
N PRO A 199 0.50 15.89 -22.30
CA PRO A 199 -0.84 16.16 -21.80
C PRO A 199 -1.17 17.66 -21.84
N ASN A 200 -2.46 17.96 -22.03
CA ASN A 200 -2.96 19.34 -22.03
C ASN A 200 -2.91 20.00 -20.64
N GLU A 201 -2.83 19.20 -19.58
CA GLU A 201 -2.77 19.65 -18.20
C GLU A 201 -1.73 18.82 -17.44
N VAL A 202 -0.95 19.49 -16.60
CA VAL A 202 0.08 18.85 -15.79
C VAL A 202 0.18 19.54 -14.45
N ARG A 203 0.52 18.78 -13.40
CA ARG A 203 0.80 19.32 -12.07
C ARG A 203 2.26 19.06 -11.70
N LEU A 204 3.02 20.12 -11.50
CA LEU A 204 4.33 20.03 -10.89
C LEU A 204 4.15 19.75 -9.39
N ARG A 205 4.84 18.72 -8.90
CA ARG A 205 4.99 18.40 -7.49
C ARG A 205 6.47 18.46 -7.13
N VAL A 206 6.84 19.39 -6.27
CA VAL A 206 8.18 19.51 -5.68
C VAL A 206 8.11 19.05 -4.24
N VAL A 207 8.88 18.02 -3.90
CA VAL A 207 8.91 17.42 -2.56
C VAL A 207 10.37 17.37 -2.12
N ALA A 208 10.64 17.78 -0.88
CA ALA A 208 11.94 17.55 -0.29
C ALA A 208 11.87 17.04 1.14
N ARG A 209 12.87 16.23 1.48
CA ARG A 209 13.12 15.75 2.83
C ARG A 209 14.24 16.59 3.46
N THR A 210 13.97 17.10 4.65
CA THR A 210 14.81 18.08 5.36
C THR A 210 15.01 17.65 6.81
N ASN A 211 15.97 18.28 7.50
CA ASN A 211 16.18 18.06 8.94
C ASN A 211 15.37 19.04 9.79
N ALA A 212 15.09 20.23 9.25
CA ALA A 212 14.41 21.30 9.95
C ALA A 212 13.06 21.65 9.29
N ARG A 213 12.04 21.88 10.11
CA ARG A 213 10.69 22.25 9.65
C ARG A 213 10.67 23.55 8.84
N ASP A 214 11.56 24.49 9.17
CA ASP A 214 11.69 25.76 8.49
C ASP A 214 12.13 25.58 7.02
N GLU A 215 13.15 24.75 6.77
CA GLU A 215 13.60 24.42 5.40
C GLU A 215 12.46 23.80 4.57
N ALA A 216 11.71 22.85 5.14
CA ALA A 216 10.54 22.27 4.49
C ALA A 216 9.45 23.31 4.17
N THR A 217 9.25 24.28 5.07
CA THR A 217 8.27 25.36 4.89
C THR A 217 8.69 26.31 3.77
N ARG A 218 9.97 26.67 3.73
CA ARG A 218 10.55 27.55 2.71
C ARG A 218 10.43 26.94 1.31
N LEU A 219 10.64 25.63 1.16
CA LEU A 219 10.39 24.94 -0.12
C LEU A 219 8.96 25.11 -0.62
N GLY A 220 7.96 24.90 0.24
CA GLY A 220 6.57 25.11 -0.13
C GLY A 220 6.30 26.56 -0.52
N GLY A 221 6.98 27.51 0.13
CA GLY A 221 6.99 28.93 -0.24
C GLY A 221 7.53 29.17 -1.65
N GLU A 222 8.67 28.57 -2.01
CA GLU A 222 9.24 28.74 -3.36
C GLU A 222 8.29 28.28 -4.47
N VAL A 223 7.57 27.18 -4.25
CA VAL A 223 6.54 26.74 -5.22
C VAL A 223 5.35 27.70 -5.27
N GLU A 224 4.88 28.20 -4.13
CA GLU A 224 3.77 29.17 -4.08
C GLU A 224 4.12 30.47 -4.83
N THR A 225 5.37 30.94 -4.74
CA THR A 225 5.79 32.17 -5.43
C THR A 225 5.74 32.07 -6.96
N LEU A 226 5.68 30.86 -7.54
CA LEU A 226 5.52 30.67 -8.99
C LEU A 226 4.21 31.22 -9.53
N LEU A 227 3.19 31.44 -8.68
CA LEU A 227 1.92 32.06 -9.09
C LEU A 227 2.13 33.43 -9.74
N THR A 228 3.06 34.22 -9.24
CA THR A 228 3.33 35.58 -9.71
C THR A 228 4.76 35.77 -10.23
N ASN A 229 5.66 34.85 -9.90
CA ASN A 229 7.08 34.92 -10.25
C ASN A 229 7.55 33.65 -10.99
N GLY A 230 6.63 32.95 -11.67
CA GLY A 230 6.93 31.73 -12.42
C GLY A 230 6.45 31.81 -13.87
N PRO A 231 6.49 30.67 -14.58
CA PRO A 231 5.96 30.56 -15.94
C PRO A 231 4.48 30.94 -16.00
N ALA A 232 4.04 31.43 -17.16
CA ALA A 232 2.67 31.91 -17.34
C ALA A 232 1.59 30.84 -17.09
N GLY A 233 0.44 31.28 -16.58
CA GLY A 233 -0.73 30.41 -16.42
C GLY A 233 -0.58 29.32 -15.37
N GLY A 234 0.23 29.55 -14.33
CA GLY A 234 0.27 28.71 -13.14
C GLY A 234 -0.97 28.91 -12.26
N GLY A 235 -1.53 27.83 -11.74
CA GLY A 235 -2.74 27.88 -10.89
C GLY A 235 -2.84 26.72 -9.91
N GLY A 236 -3.76 26.84 -8.94
CA GLY A 236 -4.07 25.77 -7.99
C GLY A 236 -2.90 25.38 -7.08
N SER A 237 -2.05 26.34 -6.70
CA SER A 237 -0.89 26.09 -5.87
C SER A 237 -1.29 25.60 -4.47
N THR A 238 -0.56 24.61 -3.96
CA THR A 238 -0.75 24.05 -2.62
C THR A 238 0.59 23.81 -1.96
N ARG A 239 0.66 23.93 -0.64
CA ARG A 239 1.83 23.56 0.14
C ARG A 239 1.46 22.76 1.38
N SER A 240 2.35 21.88 1.81
CA SER A 240 2.23 21.19 3.08
C SER A 240 3.61 20.92 3.69
N VAL A 241 3.64 20.81 5.01
CA VAL A 241 4.81 20.36 5.77
C VAL A 241 4.35 19.34 6.79
N ARG A 242 5.02 18.20 6.85
CA ARG A 242 4.76 17.16 7.83
C ARG A 242 6.03 16.65 8.47
N GLU A 243 5.99 16.34 9.76
CA GLU A 243 7.02 15.52 10.40
C GLU A 243 6.95 14.11 9.82
N THR A 244 8.10 13.48 9.66
CA THR A 244 8.21 12.11 9.14
C THR A 244 8.74 11.19 10.22
N VAL A 245 8.06 10.08 10.42
CA VAL A 245 8.56 8.96 11.21
C VAL A 245 9.11 7.94 10.22
N GLY A 246 10.42 7.72 10.26
CA GLY A 246 11.07 6.63 9.55
C GLY A 246 10.79 5.31 10.27
N ILE A 247 10.76 4.22 9.50
CA ILE A 247 10.57 2.87 10.05
C ILE A 247 11.69 2.00 9.51
N GLU A 248 12.51 1.46 10.41
CA GLU A 248 13.43 0.37 10.08
C GLU A 248 12.84 -0.96 10.53
N SER A 249 13.05 -2.01 9.73
CA SER A 249 12.73 -3.39 10.15
C SER A 249 13.98 -4.07 10.68
N ALA A 250 13.87 -4.70 11.85
CA ALA A 250 14.92 -5.51 12.43
C ALA A 250 14.36 -6.87 12.89
N SER A 251 15.25 -7.76 13.32
CA SER A 251 14.87 -9.03 13.94
C SER A 251 15.44 -9.12 15.34
N ILE A 252 14.63 -9.62 16.28
CA ILE A 252 15.05 -9.89 17.66
C ILE A 252 14.78 -11.35 18.03
N ASP A 253 15.52 -11.87 19.00
CA ASP A 253 15.24 -13.18 19.57
C ASP A 253 13.84 -13.18 20.20
N ARG A 254 13.01 -14.16 19.85
CA ARG A 254 11.68 -14.35 20.43
C ARG A 254 11.70 -14.43 21.95
N GLN A 255 12.75 -14.97 22.56
CA GLN A 255 12.87 -15.10 24.01
C GLN A 255 12.87 -13.76 24.75
N LEU A 256 13.17 -12.65 24.04
CA LEU A 256 13.11 -11.29 24.57
C LEU A 256 11.68 -10.73 24.63
N VAL A 257 10.71 -11.40 23.99
CA VAL A 257 9.32 -10.93 23.90
C VAL A 257 8.40 -11.85 24.69
N ARG A 258 7.59 -11.27 25.58
CA ARG A 258 6.53 -11.96 26.32
C ARG A 258 5.18 -11.35 25.96
N PRO A 259 4.44 -11.91 25.00
CA PRO A 259 3.14 -11.37 24.62
C PRO A 259 2.14 -11.58 25.76
N ALA A 260 1.32 -10.57 26.01
CA ALA A 260 0.18 -10.63 26.92
C ALA A 260 -1.06 -10.12 26.15
N VAL A 261 -2.15 -10.88 26.23
CA VAL A 261 -3.43 -10.50 25.61
C VAL A 261 -4.43 -10.29 26.73
N GLU A 262 -4.96 -9.07 26.81
CA GLU A 262 -6.06 -8.73 27.69
C GLU A 262 -7.30 -8.45 26.85
N LEU A 263 -8.32 -9.30 26.98
CA LEU A 263 -9.62 -9.06 26.37
C LEU A 263 -10.42 -8.16 27.30
N ALA A 264 -10.42 -6.86 27.01
CA ALA A 264 -11.33 -5.93 27.66
C ALA A 264 -12.77 -6.30 27.29
N LYS A 265 -13.63 -6.54 28.29
CA LYS A 265 -15.08 -6.57 28.06
C LYS A 265 -15.52 -5.16 27.71
N VAL A 266 -15.90 -4.95 26.46
CA VAL A 266 -16.58 -3.73 25.99
C VAL A 266 -18.08 -3.91 26.21
#